data_AF-A0A2U2HJA6-F1
#
_entry.id   AF-A0A2U2HJA6-F1
#
_cell.length_a   1.000
_cell.length_b   1.000
_cell.length_c   1.000
_cell.angle_alpha   90.00
_cell.angle_beta   90.00
_cell.angle_gamma   90.00
#
_symmetry.space_group_name_H-M   'P 1'
#
loop_
_entity.id
_entity.type
_entity.pdbx_description
1 polymer ?
#
loop_
_entity_poly.entity_id
_entity_poly.type
_entity_poly.pdbx_seq_one_letter_code
_entity_poly.pdbx_strand_id
1 'polypeptide(L)' 'MTYSIKEMFYTLQGEGAHAGRPAVFCRFSGCNLWTGRESDRAGAVCR' A
#
# COMPACT_ATOMS: atom_id res chain seq x y z
N MET A 1 -3.04 10.28 -19.22
CA MET A 1 -3.27 9.65 -17.89
C MET A 1 -1.96 9.02 -17.44
N THR A 2 -1.50 9.27 -16.22
CA THR A 2 -0.25 8.69 -15.67
C THR A 2 -0.51 8.18 -14.27
N TYR A 3 -0.04 6.97 -13.95
CA TYR A 3 -0.16 6.35 -12.63
C TYR A 3 1.21 6.25 -11.96
N SER A 4 1.27 6.51 -10.65
CA SER A 4 2.49 6.36 -9.85
C SER A 4 2.41 5.08 -9.03
N ILE A 5 3.15 4.04 -9.45
CA ILE A 5 3.18 2.73 -8.80
C ILE A 5 4.49 2.56 -8.04
N LYS A 6 4.40 2.10 -6.78
CA LYS A 6 5.57 1.78 -5.95
C LYS A 6 6.14 0.42 -6.30
N GLU A 7 5.27 -0.58 -6.41
CA GLU A 7 5.62 -1.96 -6.72
C GLU A 7 4.41 -2.72 -7.27
N MET A 8 4.69 -3.77 -8.05
CA MET A 8 3.68 -4.69 -8.55
C MET A 8 4.24 -6.11 -8.54
N PHE A 9 3.52 -7.06 -7.94
CA PHE A 9 4.00 -8.43 -7.79
C PHE A 9 2.84 -9.43 -7.67
N TYR A 10 3.11 -10.68 -8.03
CA TYR A 10 2.15 -11.78 -7.92
C TYR A 10 2.43 -12.60 -6.65
N THR A 11 1.39 -12.85 -5.85
CA THR A 11 1.48 -13.61 -4.60
C THR A 11 0.09 -14.16 -4.20
N LEU A 12 -0.02 -14.78 -3.03
CA LEU A 12 -1.30 -15.06 -2.38
C LEU A 12 -1.71 -13.89 -1.47
N GLN A 13 -2.98 -13.50 -1.46
CA GLN A 13 -3.51 -12.53 -0.51
C GLN A 13 -3.32 -13.05 0.93
N GLY A 14 -2.75 -12.23 1.82
CA GLY A 14 -2.47 -12.60 3.21
C GLY A 14 -3.60 -12.31 4.19
N GLU A 15 -4.59 -11.49 3.79
CA GLU A 15 -5.58 -10.93 4.71
C GLU A 15 -7.04 -11.03 4.22
N GLY A 16 -7.97 -10.92 5.16
CA GLY A 16 -9.41 -10.85 4.91
C GLY A 16 -10.04 -12.15 4.38
N ALA A 17 -11.26 -12.04 3.86
CA ALA A 17 -12.03 -13.18 3.33
C ALA A 17 -11.40 -13.85 2.08
N HIS A 18 -10.36 -13.24 1.51
CA HIS A 18 -9.63 -13.76 0.35
C HIS A 18 -8.23 -14.26 0.70
N ALA A 19 -7.90 -14.40 1.99
CA ALA A 19 -6.62 -14.97 2.41
C ALA A 19 -6.36 -16.33 1.73
N GLY A 20 -5.15 -16.52 1.20
CA GLY A 20 -4.73 -17.70 0.43
C GLY A 20 -5.08 -17.68 -1.06
N ARG A 21 -5.87 -16.70 -1.56
CA ARG A 21 -6.21 -16.60 -2.99
C ARG A 21 -5.06 -15.95 -3.78
N PRO A 22 -4.65 -16.51 -4.94
CA PRO A 22 -3.67 -15.85 -5.80
C PRO A 22 -4.16 -14.51 -6.37
N ALA A 23 -3.31 -13.50 -6.34
CA ALA A 23 -3.61 -12.15 -6.78
C ALA A 23 -2.34 -11.39 -7.26
N VAL A 24 -2.54 -10.46 -8.19
CA VAL A 24 -1.53 -9.43 -8.51
C VAL A 24 -1.77 -8.24 -7.60
N PHE A 25 -0.79 -7.90 -6.79
CA PHE A 25 -0.79 -6.68 -5.99
C PHE A 25 -0.24 -5.53 -6.83
N CYS A 26 -1.00 -4.45 -6.92
CA CYS A 26 -0.57 -3.18 -7.51
C CYS A 26 -0.57 -2.12 -6.40
N ARG A 27 0.61 -1.79 -5.87
CA ARG A 27 0.73 -0.80 -4.79
C ARG A 27 0.99 0.58 -5.37
N PHE A 28 0.03 1.49 -5.23
CA PHE A 28 0.20 2.89 -5.60
C PHE A 28 1.13 3.63 -4.63
N SER A 29 1.82 4.65 -5.14
CA SER A 29 2.68 5.53 -4.35
C SER A 29 1.87 6.65 -3.69
N GLY A 30 2.18 6.96 -2.42
CA GLY A 30 1.58 8.06 -1.67
C GLY A 30 0.33 7.69 -0.87
N CYS A 31 0.06 8.44 0.19
CA CYS A 31 -1.14 8.34 1.03
C CYS A 31 -1.56 9.75 1.48
N ASN A 32 -2.87 9.99 1.61
CA ASN A 32 -3.41 11.28 2.06
C ASN A 32 -3.41 11.44 3.59
N LEU A 33 -3.17 10.36 4.35
CA LEU A 33 -3.20 10.35 5.81
C LEU A 33 -1.80 10.30 6.45
N TRP A 34 -0.78 9.94 5.67
CA TRP A 34 0.62 9.98 6.07
C TRP A 34 1.52 10.14 4.84
N THR A 35 2.59 10.92 4.97
CA THR A 35 3.52 11.22 3.88
C THR A 35 4.41 10.03 3.50
N GLY A 36 4.50 9.02 4.36
CA GLY A 36 5.45 7.91 4.23
C GLY A 36 6.86 8.24 4.74
N ARG A 37 7.09 9.45 5.27
CA ARG A 37 8.35 9.83 5.91
C ARG A 37 8.27 9.62 7.42
N GLU A 38 9.30 8.99 7.99
CA GLU A 38 9.35 8.70 9.43
C GLU A 38 9.37 9.95 10.31
N SER A 39 9.98 11.04 9.83
CA SER A 39 9.98 12.34 10.54
C SER A 39 8.56 12.87 10.83
N ASP A 40 7.61 12.51 9.97
CA ASP A 40 6.25 13.06 10.01
C ASP A 40 5.28 12.10 10.73
N ARG A 41 5.71 10.85 11.02
CA ARG A 41 4.84 9.79 11.54
C ARG A 41 4.17 10.18 12.86
N ALA A 42 4.88 10.81 13.78
CA ALA A 42 4.33 11.20 15.08
C ALA A 42 3.16 12.19 14.97
N GLY A 43 3.18 13.06 13.95
CA GLY A 43 2.13 14.04 13.67
C GLY A 43 1.10 13.59 12.64
N ALA A 44 1.25 12.40 12.06
CA ALA A 44 0.37 11.92 11.00
C ALA A 44 -1.01 11.52 11.53
N VAL A 45 -2.02 11.57 10.65
CA VAL A 45 -3.38 11.11 10.95
C VAL A 45 -3.39 9.59 11.07
N CYS A 46 -2.71 8.88 10.17
CA CYS A 46 -2.48 7.44 10.23
C CYS A 46 -1.03 7.17 10.70
N ARG A 47 -0.85 6.38 11.77
CA ARG A 47 0.43 6.20 12.47
C ARG A 47 0.98 4.79 12.33
#